data_AF-A0A0C9T8T0-F1
#
_entry.id   AF-A0A0C9T8T0-F1
#
_cell.length_a   1.000
_cell.length_b   1.000
_cell.length_c   1.000
_cell.angle_alpha   90.00
_cell.angle_beta   90.00
_cell.angle_gamma   90.00
#
_symmetry.space_group_name_H-M   'P 1'
#
loop_
_entity.id
_entity.type
_entity.pdbx_description
1 polymer ?
#
loop_
_entity_poly.entity_id
_entity_poly.type
_entity_poly.pdbx_seq_one_letter_code
_entity_poly.pdbx_strand_id
1 'polypeptide(L)'
;MTTVTARASHAPSTQLHVDDTEPDEAWKNDLRERIHASMVPMIEEAAAQRDSELARLRQYGINESQNEQINRTHETTVSRYRRLAQEQYQIALERERQERRWAAGQEVNPAWSDAMIKEQ
;
A
#
# COMPACT_ATOMS: atom_id res chain seq x y z
N MET A 1 49.47 -38.29 -7.93
CA MET A 1 48.51 -37.74 -6.95
C MET A 1 48.14 -36.36 -7.42
N THR A 2 46.86 -36.16 -7.71
CA THR A 2 46.34 -34.99 -8.43
C THR A 2 45.35 -34.29 -7.53
N THR A 3 45.59 -33.02 -7.19
CA THR A 3 44.56 -32.08 -6.69
C THR A 3 45.15 -30.66 -6.79
N VAL A 4 44.80 -29.94 -7.86
CA VAL A 4 43.69 -28.96 -7.97
C VAL A 4 44.09 -27.58 -7.45
N THR A 5 44.43 -26.74 -8.43
CA THR A 5 44.70 -25.31 -8.34
C THR A 5 43.43 -24.55 -7.93
N ALA A 6 43.53 -23.77 -6.85
CA ALA A 6 42.50 -22.80 -6.47
C ALA A 6 42.46 -21.67 -7.51
N ARG A 7 41.30 -21.49 -8.16
CA ARG A 7 40.98 -20.30 -8.95
C ARG A 7 39.76 -19.65 -8.31
N ALA A 8 40.01 -18.64 -7.49
CA ALA A 8 38.99 -17.69 -7.08
C ALA A 8 38.58 -16.88 -8.31
N SER A 9 37.54 -17.32 -9.01
CA SER A 9 36.86 -16.52 -10.02
C SER A 9 36.22 -15.32 -9.31
N HIS A 10 36.85 -14.16 -9.44
CA HIS A 10 36.19 -12.89 -9.17
C HIS A 10 35.08 -12.74 -10.22
N ALA A 11 33.83 -13.00 -9.82
CA ALA A 11 32.69 -12.53 -10.58
C ALA A 11 32.75 -11.00 -10.65
N PRO A 12 32.37 -10.37 -11.77
CA PRO A 12 32.23 -8.93 -11.77
C PRO A 12 31.10 -8.60 -10.80
N SER A 13 31.43 -7.88 -9.72
CA SER A 13 30.42 -7.20 -8.91
C SER A 13 29.76 -6.17 -9.82
N THR A 14 28.69 -6.56 -10.50
CA THR A 14 27.76 -5.62 -11.11
C THR A 14 27.27 -4.76 -9.96
N GLN A 15 27.83 -3.56 -9.81
CA GLN A 15 27.26 -2.53 -8.97
C GLN A 15 25.90 -2.20 -9.58
N LEU A 16 24.87 -2.93 -9.15
CA LEU A 16 23.49 -2.61 -9.46
C LEU A 16 23.23 -1.24 -8.87
N HIS A 17 22.95 -0.29 -9.76
CA HIS A 17 22.62 1.07 -9.39
C HIS A 17 21.35 1.05 -8.54
N VAL A 18 21.25 1.99 -7.59
CA VAL A 18 20.10 2.14 -6.67
C VAL A 18 18.76 2.20 -7.42
N ASP A 19 18.79 2.65 -8.69
CA ASP A 19 17.65 2.74 -9.60
C ASP A 19 17.02 1.38 -9.97
N ASP A 20 17.74 0.26 -9.89
CA ASP A 20 17.17 -1.07 -10.22
C ASP A 20 16.22 -1.60 -9.12
N THR A 21 16.23 -0.99 -7.93
CA THR A 21 15.41 -1.45 -6.79
C THR A 21 14.12 -0.67 -6.59
N GLU A 22 13.98 0.48 -7.25
CA GLU A 22 12.76 1.28 -7.20
C GLU A 22 11.75 0.76 -8.23
N PRO A 23 10.47 0.58 -7.84
CA PRO A 23 9.44 0.26 -8.81
C PRO A 23 9.21 1.41 -9.79
N ASP A 24 8.99 1.07 -11.05
CA ASP A 24 8.71 2.07 -12.07
C ASP A 24 7.34 2.74 -11.85
N GLU A 25 7.11 3.83 -12.56
CA GLU A 25 5.84 4.57 -12.43
C GLU A 25 4.64 3.76 -12.93
N ALA A 26 4.84 2.83 -13.86
CA ALA A 26 3.77 1.94 -14.33
C ALA A 26 3.27 1.02 -13.21
N TRP A 27 4.19 0.38 -12.48
CA TRP A 27 3.88 -0.46 -11.32
C TRP A 27 3.22 0.36 -10.21
N LYS A 28 3.73 1.57 -9.92
CA LYS A 28 3.14 2.45 -8.90
C LYS A 28 1.72 2.88 -9.27
N ASN A 29 1.46 3.14 -10.55
CA ASN A 29 0.12 3.48 -11.02
C ASN A 29 -0.83 2.29 -10.92
N ASP A 30 -0.42 1.08 -11.33
CA ASP A 30 -1.23 -0.13 -11.16
C ASP A 30 -1.55 -0.39 -9.67
N LEU A 31 -0.56 -0.22 -8.78
CA LEU A 31 -0.78 -0.33 -7.34
C LEU A 31 -1.82 0.69 -6.83
N ARG A 32 -1.72 1.95 -7.27
CA ARG A 32 -2.70 2.99 -6.91
C ARG A 32 -4.10 2.63 -7.42
N GLU A 33 -4.23 2.14 -8.64
CA GLU A 33 -5.51 1.74 -9.22
C GLU A 33 -6.14 0.56 -8.46
N ARG A 34 -5.34 -0.45 -8.12
CA ARG A 34 -5.79 -1.61 -7.33
C ARG A 34 -6.23 -1.21 -5.93
N ILE A 35 -5.48 -0.35 -5.25
CA ILE A 35 -5.86 0.18 -3.93
C ILE A 35 -7.11 1.05 -4.06
N HIS A 36 -7.20 1.90 -5.08
CA HIS A 36 -8.39 2.70 -5.30
C HIS A 36 -9.63 1.82 -5.50
N ALA A 37 -9.54 0.80 -6.35
CA ALA A 37 -10.61 -0.16 -6.60
C ALA A 37 -11.06 -0.88 -5.33
N SER A 38 -10.16 -1.19 -4.39
CA SER A 38 -10.54 -1.80 -3.12
C SER A 38 -11.20 -0.82 -2.14
N MET A 39 -10.95 0.49 -2.28
CA MET A 39 -11.58 1.53 -1.46
C MET A 39 -12.95 1.97 -1.98
N VAL A 40 -13.23 1.85 -3.28
CA VAL A 40 -14.50 2.28 -3.89
C VAL A 40 -15.73 1.74 -3.14
N PRO A 41 -15.86 0.43 -2.85
CA PRO A 41 -17.02 -0.10 -2.14
C PRO A 41 -17.20 0.52 -0.74
N MET A 42 -16.10 0.80 -0.03
CA MET A 42 -16.14 1.41 1.31
C MET A 42 -16.62 2.86 1.25
N ILE A 43 -16.17 3.61 0.24
CA ILE A 43 -16.59 5.00 0.02
C ILE A 43 -18.08 5.04 -0.37
N GLU A 44 -18.52 4.14 -1.25
CA GLU A 44 -19.92 4.01 -1.65
C GLU A 44 -20.82 3.64 -0.47
N GLU A 45 -20.38 2.71 0.38
CA GLU A 45 -21.10 2.35 1.61
C GLU A 45 -21.24 3.55 2.55
N ALA A 46 -20.16 4.32 2.77
CA ALA A 46 -20.20 5.52 3.59
C ALA A 46 -21.11 6.62 3.01
N ALA A 47 -21.22 6.70 1.67
CA ALA A 47 -22.16 7.60 1.01
C ALA A 47 -23.61 7.12 1.18
N ALA A 48 -23.87 5.82 1.00
CA ALA A 48 -25.20 5.23 1.19
C ALA A 48 -25.70 5.39 2.64
N GLN A 49 -24.82 5.20 3.63
CA GLN A 49 -25.15 5.44 5.04
C GLN A 49 -25.54 6.90 5.30
N ARG A 50 -24.72 7.86 4.82
CA ARG A 50 -25.03 9.30 4.91
C ARG A 50 -26.38 9.62 4.29
N ASP A 51 -26.64 9.13 3.08
CA ASP A 51 -27.87 9.45 2.35
C ASP A 51 -29.11 8.85 3.04
N SER A 52 -28.98 7.66 3.61
CA SER A 52 -30.02 7.03 4.43
C SER A 52 -30.33 7.86 5.69
N GLU A 53 -29.30 8.32 6.40
CA GLU A 53 -29.46 9.16 7.60
C GLU A 53 -30.09 10.51 7.26
N LEU A 54 -29.67 11.15 6.17
CA LEU A 54 -30.26 12.41 5.69
C LEU A 54 -31.72 12.22 5.25
N ALA A 55 -32.04 11.12 4.57
CA ALA A 55 -33.42 10.80 4.17
C ALA A 55 -34.31 10.62 5.40
N ARG A 56 -33.81 9.90 6.42
CA ARG A 56 -34.51 9.75 7.70
C ARG A 56 -34.72 11.10 8.37
N LEU A 57 -33.71 11.96 8.42
CA LEU A 57 -33.81 13.28 9.04
C LEU A 57 -34.92 14.13 8.39
N ARG A 58 -35.00 14.12 7.05
CA ARG A 58 -36.05 14.84 6.30
C ARG A 58 -37.47 14.39 6.66
N GLN A 59 -37.67 13.13 7.04
CA GLN A 59 -38.99 12.62 7.44
C GLN A 59 -39.46 13.16 8.81
N TYR A 60 -38.54 13.46 9.72
CA TYR A 60 -38.85 13.93 11.08
C TYR A 60 -38.76 15.45 11.25
N GLY A 61 -38.40 16.18 10.18
CA GLY A 61 -38.19 17.62 10.17
C GLY A 61 -36.70 17.98 10.10
N ILE A 62 -36.39 19.07 9.37
CA ILE A 62 -34.99 19.49 9.15
C ILE A 62 -34.41 20.03 10.46
N ASN A 63 -33.45 19.29 11.03
CA ASN A 63 -32.60 19.76 12.11
C ASN A 63 -31.20 20.01 11.55
N GLU A 64 -30.82 21.28 11.42
CA GLU A 64 -29.55 21.69 10.82
C GLU A 64 -28.34 21.12 11.56
N SER A 65 -28.39 21.09 12.90
CA SER A 65 -27.31 20.53 13.73
C SER A 65 -27.08 19.04 13.45
N GLN A 66 -28.16 18.28 13.24
CA GLN A 66 -28.08 16.85 12.89
C GLN A 66 -27.59 16.66 11.46
N ASN A 67 -28.04 17.49 10.51
CA ASN A 67 -27.57 17.47 9.13
C ASN A 67 -26.05 17.68 9.04
N GLU A 68 -25.54 18.73 9.70
CA GLU A 68 -24.10 18.97 9.78
C GLU A 68 -23.35 17.80 10.41
N GLN A 69 -23.89 17.19 11.47
CA GLN A 69 -23.24 16.07 12.13
C GLN A 69 -23.13 14.84 11.23
N ILE A 70 -24.16 14.54 10.44
CA ILE A 70 -24.16 13.44 9.46
C ILE A 70 -23.08 13.69 8.41
N ASN A 71 -23.00 14.91 7.87
CA ASN A 71 -21.98 15.27 6.88
C ASN A 71 -20.55 15.21 7.45
N ARG A 72 -20.32 15.74 8.65
CA ARG A 72 -19.01 15.64 9.33
C ARG A 72 -18.58 14.19 9.58
N THR A 73 -19.54 13.34 9.91
CA THR A 73 -19.29 11.91 10.15
C THR A 73 -18.88 11.21 8.86
N HIS A 74 -19.60 11.50 7.76
CA HIS A 74 -19.24 11.01 6.43
C HIS A 74 -17.85 11.47 6.00
N GLU A 75 -17.53 12.76 6.12
CA GLU A 75 -16.22 13.32 5.76
C GLU A 75 -15.09 12.68 6.58
N THR A 76 -15.29 12.50 7.87
CA THR A 76 -14.33 11.83 8.76
C THR A 76 -14.09 10.39 8.31
N THR A 77 -15.15 9.69 7.92
CA THR A 77 -15.09 8.29 7.48
C THR A 77 -14.32 8.17 6.16
N VAL A 78 -14.65 9.01 5.17
CA VAL A 78 -13.92 9.05 3.88
C VAL A 78 -12.45 9.42 4.08
N SER A 79 -12.15 10.36 4.97
CA SER A 79 -10.77 10.72 5.33
C SER A 79 -10.00 9.54 5.91
N ARG A 80 -10.63 8.73 6.78
CA ARG A 80 -10.02 7.50 7.32
C ARG A 80 -9.71 6.50 6.21
N TYR A 81 -10.61 6.31 5.24
CA TYR A 81 -10.35 5.41 4.10
C TYR A 81 -9.21 5.89 3.22
N ARG A 82 -9.10 7.20 2.97
CA ARG A 82 -7.95 7.77 2.25
C ARG A 82 -6.63 7.52 2.98
N ARG A 83 -6.62 7.66 4.30
CA ARG A 83 -5.44 7.35 5.11
C ARG A 83 -5.06 5.87 5.03
N LEU A 84 -6.06 4.98 5.11
CA LEU A 84 -5.85 3.54 4.96
C LEU A 84 -5.26 3.19 3.57
N ALA A 85 -5.77 3.81 2.50
CA ALA A 85 -5.24 3.65 1.15
C ALA A 85 -3.77 4.08 1.05
N GLN A 86 -3.41 5.20 1.68
CA GLN A 86 -2.03 5.67 1.74
C GLN A 86 -1.13 4.69 2.52
N GLU A 87 -1.59 4.19 3.66
CA GLU A 87 -0.87 3.20 4.46
C GLU A 87 -0.63 1.90 3.65
N GLN A 88 -1.66 1.39 2.96
CA GLN A 88 -1.57 0.24 2.06
C GLN A 88 -0.55 0.46 0.94
N TYR A 89 -0.55 1.65 0.33
CA TYR A 89 0.39 1.99 -0.73
C TYR A 89 1.83 1.99 -0.23
N GLN A 90 2.10 2.59 0.94
CA GLN A 90 3.45 2.63 1.50
C GLN A 90 3.96 1.24 1.87
N ILE A 91 3.10 0.40 2.47
CA ILE A 91 3.46 -0.97 2.82
C ILE A 91 3.80 -1.79 1.56
N ALA A 92 2.96 -1.72 0.53
CA ALA A 92 3.19 -2.46 -0.71
C ALA A 92 4.42 -1.95 -1.48
N LEU A 93 4.64 -0.63 -1.51
CA LEU A 93 5.82 -0.04 -2.14
C LEU A 93 7.11 -0.48 -1.44
N GLU A 94 7.13 -0.47 -0.11
CA GLU A 94 8.29 -0.91 0.64
C GLU A 94 8.52 -2.42 0.46
N ARG A 95 7.46 -3.23 0.41
CA ARG A 95 7.56 -4.65 0.10
C ARG A 95 8.28 -4.92 -1.21
N GLU A 96 7.81 -4.30 -2.29
CA GLU A 96 8.38 -4.48 -3.62
C GLU A 96 9.85 -4.04 -3.68
N ARG A 97 10.21 -2.94 -3.00
CA ARG A 97 11.62 -2.51 -2.88
C ARG A 97 12.48 -3.58 -2.22
N GLN A 98 12.01 -4.18 -1.13
CA GLN A 98 12.74 -5.22 -0.43
C GLN A 98 12.85 -6.50 -1.28
N GLU A 99 11.78 -6.89 -1.98
CA GLU A 99 11.79 -8.03 -2.90
C GLU A 99 12.79 -7.82 -4.05
N ARG A 100 12.86 -6.61 -4.62
CA ARG A 100 13.86 -6.28 -5.66
C ARG A 100 15.29 -6.24 -5.13
N ARG A 101 15.52 -5.69 -3.94
CA ARG A 101 16.84 -5.72 -3.27
C ARG A 101 17.30 -7.15 -3.04
N TRP A 102 16.39 -8.00 -2.56
CA TRP A 102 16.67 -9.41 -2.35
C TRP A 102 17.02 -10.12 -3.66
N ALA A 103 16.22 -9.93 -4.72
CA ALA A 103 16.48 -10.49 -6.05
C ALA A 103 17.80 -9.99 -6.67
N ALA A 104 18.19 -8.76 -6.37
CA ALA A 104 19.47 -8.15 -6.75
C ALA A 104 20.67 -8.66 -5.93
N GLY A 105 20.44 -9.52 -4.92
CA GLY A 105 21.49 -10.01 -4.01
C GLY A 105 22.02 -8.95 -3.04
N GLN A 106 21.27 -7.86 -2.82
CA GLN A 106 21.59 -6.82 -1.85
C GLN A 106 21.08 -7.18 -0.46
N GLU A 107 21.70 -6.62 0.58
CA GLU A 107 21.24 -6.80 1.96
C GLU A 107 19.81 -6.24 2.13
N VAL A 108 18.90 -7.12 2.53
CA VAL A 108 17.52 -6.79 2.89
C VAL A 108 17.53 -6.18 4.29
N ASN A 109 16.64 -5.21 4.55
CA ASN A 109 16.52 -4.66 5.89
C ASN A 109 16.14 -5.79 6.89
N PRO A 110 16.90 -5.99 7.99
CA PRO A 110 16.64 -7.07 8.96
C PRO A 110 15.23 -7.03 9.58
N ALA A 111 14.62 -5.84 9.70
CA ALA A 111 13.24 -5.72 10.19
C ALA A 111 12.20 -6.29 9.21
N TRP A 112 12.55 -6.42 7.93
CA TRP A 112 11.72 -6.99 6.88
C TRP A 112 11.99 -8.47 6.62
N SER A 113 13.23 -8.94 6.79
CA SER A 113 13.58 -10.36 6.60
C SER A 113 12.74 -11.28 7.48
N ASP A 114 12.46 -10.90 8.72
CA ASP A 114 11.66 -11.69 9.66
C ASP A 114 10.17 -11.75 9.30
N ALA A 115 9.64 -10.71 8.64
CA ALA A 115 8.25 -10.67 8.17
C ALA A 115 8.07 -11.45 6.87
N MET A 116 9.04 -11.38 5.96
CA MET A 116 8.99 -12.02 4.64
C MET A 116 9.20 -13.54 4.73
N ILE A 117 10.03 -14.03 5.66
CA ILE A 117 10.26 -15.47 5.91
C ILE A 117 9.02 -16.16 6.51
N LYS A 118 8.10 -15.39 7.13
CA LYS A 118 6.94 -15.95 7.83
C LYS A 118 5.70 -16.16 6.96
N GLU A 119 5.69 -15.63 5.74
CA GLU A 119 4.56 -15.73 4.79
C GLU A 119 4.78 -16.75 3.64
N GLN A 120 5.93 -17.45 3.59
CA GLN A 120 6.18 -18.53 2.61
C GLN A 120 5.76 -19.92 3.11
#